data_AF-A0A2M7DFT3-F1
#
_entry.id   AF-A0A2M7DFT3-F1
#
_cell.length_a   1.000
_cell.length_b   1.000
_cell.length_c   1.000
_cell.angle_alpha   90.00
_cell.angle_beta   90.00
_cell.angle_gamma   90.00
#
_symmetry.space_group_name_H-M   'P 1'
#
loop_
_entity.id
_entity.type
_entity.pdbx_description
1 polymer ?
#
loop_
_entity_poly.entity_id
_entity_poly.type
_entity_poly.pdbx_seq_one_letter_code
_entity_poly.pdbx_strand_id
1 'polypeptide(L)'
;MKKITFLVLLLTNLLFSQQAYYNGIDFSLTGEDLYNALQQRISNYNQSFNYGDARDVLVFTDEDPSNSNNVLLIYGYNDTDGNCTTDRSRDKLDFGGLACEYNREHVFARTLPVPDMGNVNNSTTGIGADPNNLRASDQQMNNNRGSKLFQNGSGTAGNVGSGNWYPGDEWKGDVARIIMYMYTRYGNRCLPSYVGVGNLQGTTQMLQTFLEWNAADPVNSYEDQRNNFLEGVYLNRNPFIDNPALATVIWGGPQAEDRWGILSTIDITPPSFVLYPNPTLSNEISITSTATIDAVVFYDMMGRIVLELVQPTTSNNTIHIGDIPNGFYLVKIFSETKSITKKVLVN
;
A
#
# COMPACT_ATOMS: atom_id res chain seq x y z
N MET A 1 -58.87 12.33 -3.67
CA MET A 1 -57.92 11.21 -3.48
C MET A 1 -56.53 11.82 -3.22
N LYS A 2 -56.05 11.78 -1.98
CA LYS A 2 -54.73 12.33 -1.61
C LYS A 2 -53.64 11.36 -2.06
N LYS A 3 -52.78 11.77 -3.00
CA LYS A 3 -51.59 11.01 -3.40
C LYS A 3 -50.50 11.30 -2.38
N ILE A 4 -50.15 10.31 -1.57
CA ILE A 4 -48.99 10.35 -0.68
C ILE A 4 -47.82 9.78 -1.48
N THR A 5 -46.88 10.64 -1.85
CA THR A 5 -45.65 10.23 -2.53
C THR A 5 -44.63 9.85 -1.47
N PHE A 6 -44.29 8.57 -1.39
CA PHE A 6 -43.28 8.05 -0.46
C PHE A 6 -41.90 8.22 -1.12
N LEU A 7 -41.11 9.18 -0.63
CA LEU A 7 -39.73 9.37 -1.05
C LEU A 7 -38.87 8.36 -0.27
N VAL A 8 -38.46 7.27 -0.93
CA VAL A 8 -37.50 6.31 -0.38
C VAL A 8 -36.11 6.91 -0.51
N LEU A 9 -35.54 7.36 0.60
CA LEU A 9 -34.15 7.77 0.68
C LEU A 9 -33.28 6.51 0.68
N LEU A 10 -32.64 6.19 -0.45
CA LEU A 10 -31.67 5.11 -0.54
C LEU A 10 -30.34 5.64 0.05
N LEU A 11 -30.09 5.38 1.35
CA LEU A 11 -28.75 5.55 1.92
C LEU A 11 -27.86 4.43 1.36
N THR A 12 -27.04 4.76 0.36
CA THR A 12 -25.93 3.91 -0.07
C THR A 12 -24.83 4.01 0.98
N ASN A 13 -24.83 3.10 1.95
CA ASN A 13 -23.65 2.86 2.76
C ASN A 13 -22.60 2.20 1.85
N LEU A 14 -21.56 2.96 1.49
CA LEU A 14 -20.33 2.40 0.93
C LEU A 14 -19.60 1.67 2.07
N LEU A 15 -20.03 0.44 2.36
CA LEU A 15 -19.22 -0.47 3.15
C LEU A 15 -18.06 -0.89 2.26
N PHE A 16 -16.87 -0.35 2.49
CA PHE A 16 -15.64 -1.01 2.04
C PHE A 16 -15.61 -2.36 2.75
N SER A 17 -15.95 -3.43 2.03
CA SER A 17 -15.84 -4.78 2.58
C SER A 17 -14.35 -5.08 2.72
N GLN A 18 -13.85 -5.03 3.95
CA GLN A 18 -12.58 -5.66 4.31
C GLN A 18 -12.60 -7.09 3.75
N GLN A 19 -11.49 -7.53 3.14
CA GLN A 19 -11.37 -8.91 2.68
C GLN A 19 -11.64 -9.85 3.84
N ALA A 20 -12.46 -10.89 3.63
CA ALA A 20 -12.92 -11.79 4.69
C ALA A 20 -11.76 -12.40 5.49
N TYR A 21 -10.60 -12.63 4.84
CA TYR A 21 -9.38 -13.10 5.48
C TYR A 21 -8.93 -12.22 6.66
N TYR A 22 -9.19 -10.91 6.65
CA TYR A 22 -8.78 -9.97 7.71
C TYR A 22 -9.89 -9.64 8.72
N ASN A 23 -11.06 -10.28 8.64
CA ASN A 23 -12.20 -10.04 9.52
C ASN A 23 -11.79 -10.04 11.01
N GLY A 24 -12.00 -8.93 11.71
CA GLY A 24 -11.68 -8.78 13.13
C GLY A 24 -10.30 -8.18 13.43
N ILE A 25 -9.55 -7.76 12.41
CA ILE A 25 -8.37 -6.90 12.60
C ILE A 25 -8.81 -5.43 12.54
N ASP A 26 -8.40 -4.67 13.56
CA ASP A 26 -8.56 -3.22 13.60
C ASP A 26 -7.37 -2.55 12.90
N PHE A 27 -7.61 -2.01 11.70
CA PHE A 27 -6.58 -1.30 10.93
C PHE A 27 -6.38 0.17 11.34
N SER A 28 -7.04 0.64 12.40
CA SER A 28 -6.66 1.89 13.07
C SER A 28 -5.47 1.73 14.02
N LEU A 29 -5.12 0.49 14.38
CA LEU A 29 -3.91 0.18 15.15
C LEU A 29 -2.66 0.57 14.35
N THR A 30 -1.59 0.91 15.08
CA THR A 30 -0.30 1.26 14.50
C THR A 30 0.83 0.59 15.25
N GLY A 31 2.04 0.60 14.69
CA GLY A 31 3.22 0.10 15.38
C GLY A 31 3.10 -1.37 15.80
N GLU A 32 3.53 -1.65 17.04
CA GLU A 32 3.57 -3.00 17.61
C GLU A 32 2.18 -3.64 17.77
N ASP A 33 1.12 -2.86 18.00
CA ASP A 33 -0.23 -3.40 18.14
C ASP A 33 -0.75 -3.99 16.81
N LEU A 34 -0.55 -3.28 15.70
CA LEU A 34 -0.91 -3.78 14.37
C LEU A 34 -0.02 -4.98 13.98
N TYR A 35 1.28 -4.91 14.28
CA TYR A 35 2.20 -6.02 14.08
C TYR A 35 1.71 -7.30 14.77
N ASN A 36 1.33 -7.20 16.05
CA ASN A 36 0.86 -8.33 16.84
C ASN A 36 -0.48 -8.89 16.31
N ALA A 37 -1.40 -8.01 15.90
CA ALA A 37 -2.67 -8.42 15.30
C ALA A 37 -2.46 -9.19 13.97
N LEU A 38 -1.55 -8.71 13.12
CA LEU A 38 -1.19 -9.40 11.87
C LEU A 38 -0.44 -10.71 12.15
N GLN A 39 0.53 -10.72 13.06
CA GLN A 39 1.25 -11.93 13.45
C GLN A 39 0.27 -13.02 13.92
N GLN A 40 -0.71 -12.67 14.75
CA GLN A 40 -1.75 -13.61 15.17
C GLN A 40 -2.57 -14.10 13.98
N ARG A 41 -3.01 -13.22 13.07
CA ARG A 41 -3.76 -13.61 11.87
C ARG A 41 -3.01 -14.61 11.02
N ILE A 42 -1.77 -14.27 10.66
CA ILE A 42 -0.94 -15.07 9.78
C ILE A 42 -0.29 -16.26 10.49
N SER A 43 -0.50 -16.44 11.79
CA SER A 43 -0.13 -17.70 12.46
C SER A 43 -1.09 -18.84 12.14
N ASN A 44 -2.31 -18.54 11.66
CA ASN A 44 -3.30 -19.52 11.22
C ASN A 44 -2.96 -20.01 9.80
N TYR A 45 -2.87 -21.31 9.62
CA TYR A 45 -2.51 -21.95 8.36
C TYR A 45 -2.88 -23.44 8.36
N ASN A 46 -2.82 -24.06 7.19
CA ASN A 46 -2.89 -25.51 7.06
C ASN A 46 -1.61 -26.18 7.60
N GLN A 47 -1.67 -26.72 8.82
CA GLN A 47 -0.51 -27.35 9.48
C GLN A 47 -0.04 -28.65 8.84
N SER A 48 -0.87 -29.27 7.99
CA SER A 48 -0.49 -30.46 7.22
C SER A 48 0.24 -30.12 5.92
N PHE A 49 0.25 -28.84 5.52
CA PHE A 49 0.96 -28.38 4.34
C PHE A 49 2.46 -28.62 4.51
N ASN A 50 3.03 -29.35 3.56
CA ASN A 50 4.42 -29.78 3.61
C ASN A 50 5.23 -29.23 2.42
N TYR A 51 6.54 -29.43 2.47
CA TYR A 51 7.46 -28.93 1.47
C TYR A 51 7.23 -29.57 0.08
N GLY A 52 6.70 -30.79 0.03
CA GLY A 52 6.25 -31.43 -1.21
C GLY A 52 5.07 -30.69 -1.82
N ASP A 53 4.06 -30.36 -1.02
CA ASP A 53 2.92 -29.55 -1.45
C ASP A 53 3.41 -28.18 -1.94
N ALA A 54 4.40 -27.58 -1.26
CA ALA A 54 5.00 -26.32 -1.67
C ALA A 54 5.59 -26.38 -3.10
N ARG A 55 6.23 -27.49 -3.49
CA ARG A 55 6.67 -27.71 -4.88
C ARG A 55 5.49 -27.74 -5.82
N ASP A 56 4.47 -28.51 -5.48
CA ASP A 56 3.34 -28.78 -6.37
C ASP A 56 2.47 -27.52 -6.58
N VAL A 57 2.47 -26.59 -5.63
CA VAL A 57 1.75 -25.31 -5.79
C VAL A 57 2.55 -24.25 -6.54
N LEU A 58 3.89 -24.37 -6.67
CA LEU A 58 4.71 -23.35 -7.35
C LEU A 58 4.25 -23.09 -8.77
N VAL A 59 3.81 -24.13 -9.50
CA VAL A 59 3.31 -23.99 -10.87
C VAL A 59 2.05 -23.13 -10.99
N PHE A 60 1.34 -22.88 -9.89
CA PHE A 60 0.17 -21.98 -9.84
C PHE A 60 0.54 -20.65 -9.23
N THR A 61 1.26 -20.67 -8.12
CA THR A 61 1.59 -19.45 -7.40
C THR A 61 2.59 -18.59 -8.16
N ASP A 62 3.49 -19.21 -8.93
CA ASP A 62 4.51 -18.52 -9.73
C ASP A 62 4.22 -18.56 -11.22
N GLU A 63 3.00 -18.91 -11.65
CA GLU A 63 2.59 -18.88 -13.06
C GLU A 63 2.87 -17.51 -13.69
N ASP A 64 3.48 -17.49 -14.88
CA ASP A 64 3.69 -16.25 -15.63
C ASP A 64 2.35 -15.69 -16.12
N PRO A 65 1.93 -14.48 -15.70
CA PRO A 65 0.66 -13.89 -16.13
C PRO A 65 0.56 -13.68 -17.64
N SER A 66 1.69 -13.63 -18.35
CA SER A 66 1.76 -13.47 -19.81
C SER A 66 1.84 -14.80 -20.56
N ASN A 67 2.19 -15.90 -19.88
CA ASN A 67 2.31 -17.23 -20.47
C ASN A 67 2.05 -18.34 -19.44
N SER A 68 0.83 -18.87 -19.42
CA SER A 68 0.40 -19.88 -18.45
C SER A 68 1.13 -21.23 -18.55
N ASN A 69 1.98 -21.46 -19.56
CA ASN A 69 2.83 -22.65 -19.62
C ASN A 69 4.10 -22.51 -18.78
N ASN A 70 4.46 -21.28 -18.42
CA ASN A 70 5.68 -20.98 -17.69
C ASN A 70 5.40 -20.59 -16.24
N VAL A 71 6.45 -20.69 -15.42
CA VAL A 71 6.59 -19.97 -14.16
C VAL A 71 7.58 -18.83 -14.33
N LEU A 72 7.40 -17.74 -13.57
CA LEU A 72 8.44 -16.74 -13.40
C LEU A 72 9.49 -17.22 -12.40
N LEU A 73 10.75 -16.90 -12.69
CA LEU A 73 11.90 -17.28 -11.88
C LEU A 73 12.37 -16.06 -11.09
N ILE A 74 12.28 -16.10 -9.76
CA ILE A 74 12.83 -15.03 -8.93
C ILE A 74 14.33 -14.89 -9.22
N TYR A 75 14.77 -13.63 -9.35
CA TYR A 75 16.10 -13.20 -9.80
C TYR A 75 16.38 -13.33 -11.31
N GLY A 76 15.48 -13.93 -12.09
CA GLY A 76 15.56 -13.97 -13.55
C GLY A 76 15.21 -12.63 -14.19
N TYR A 77 15.73 -12.35 -15.39
CA TYR A 77 15.50 -11.06 -16.05
C TYR A 77 15.66 -11.05 -17.58
N ASN A 78 16.13 -12.13 -18.23
CA ASN A 78 16.35 -12.14 -19.67
C ASN A 78 16.17 -13.53 -20.30
N ASP A 79 15.14 -13.70 -21.10
CA ASP A 79 14.84 -14.96 -21.82
C ASP A 79 15.50 -15.03 -23.22
N THR A 80 16.32 -14.04 -23.62
CA THR A 80 16.75 -13.86 -25.01
C THR A 80 18.25 -13.87 -25.26
N ASP A 81 19.07 -13.97 -24.20
CA ASP A 81 20.55 -13.99 -24.33
C ASP A 81 21.13 -15.40 -24.53
N GLY A 82 20.29 -16.44 -24.49
CA GLY A 82 20.72 -17.83 -24.59
C GLY A 82 21.43 -18.35 -23.34
N ASN A 83 21.39 -17.60 -22.23
CA ASN A 83 21.91 -18.01 -20.94
C ASN A 83 20.75 -18.36 -19.99
N CYS A 84 20.48 -19.65 -19.87
CA CYS A 84 19.34 -20.11 -19.09
C CYS A 84 19.37 -19.70 -17.62
N THR A 85 20.56 -19.44 -17.06
CA THR A 85 20.72 -18.98 -15.68
C THR A 85 20.08 -17.62 -15.43
N THR A 86 19.97 -16.78 -16.47
CA THR A 86 19.38 -15.43 -16.38
C THR A 86 17.96 -15.36 -16.91
N ASP A 87 17.41 -16.47 -17.39
CA ASP A 87 16.02 -16.56 -17.85
C ASP A 87 15.06 -16.03 -16.77
N ARG A 88 14.14 -15.19 -17.21
CA ARG A 88 13.05 -14.63 -16.41
C ARG A 88 11.91 -15.64 -16.22
N SER A 89 11.76 -16.60 -17.14
CA SER A 89 10.70 -17.61 -17.08
C SER A 89 11.20 -19.01 -17.46
N ARG A 90 10.48 -20.05 -17.02
CA ARG A 90 10.77 -21.46 -17.36
C ARG A 90 9.48 -22.24 -17.56
N ASP A 91 9.49 -23.23 -18.45
CA ASP A 91 8.38 -24.17 -18.60
C ASP A 91 8.09 -24.87 -17.25
N LYS A 92 6.81 -25.03 -16.91
CA LYS A 92 6.35 -25.68 -15.68
C LYS A 92 6.81 -27.13 -15.53
N LEU A 93 7.17 -27.78 -16.63
CA LEU A 93 7.64 -29.17 -16.63
C LEU A 93 9.14 -29.29 -16.34
N ASP A 94 9.90 -28.20 -16.43
CA ASP A 94 11.35 -28.19 -16.20
C ASP A 94 11.71 -28.00 -14.70
N PHE A 95 10.91 -28.60 -13.80
CA PHE A 95 11.21 -28.59 -12.36
C PHE A 95 12.26 -29.65 -12.04
N GLY A 96 13.35 -29.27 -11.39
CA GLY A 96 14.36 -30.23 -10.97
C GLY A 96 15.59 -29.62 -10.31
N GLY A 97 16.74 -30.20 -10.63
CA GLY A 97 18.03 -29.92 -9.99
C GLY A 97 19.20 -29.81 -10.97
N LEU A 98 18.95 -30.00 -12.26
CA LEU A 98 19.91 -29.89 -13.34
C LEU A 98 20.05 -28.45 -13.82
N ALA A 99 21.00 -28.22 -14.73
CA ALA A 99 21.16 -26.94 -15.40
C ALA A 99 19.92 -26.61 -16.26
N CYS A 100 19.51 -25.34 -16.26
CA CYS A 100 18.32 -24.86 -16.98
C CYS A 100 16.99 -25.49 -16.52
N GLU A 101 16.96 -26.10 -15.34
CA GLU A 101 15.74 -26.44 -14.62
C GLU A 101 15.52 -25.41 -13.51
N TYR A 102 14.27 -25.25 -13.08
CA TYR A 102 13.96 -24.43 -11.91
C TYR A 102 13.80 -25.29 -10.67
N ASN A 103 14.10 -24.70 -9.51
CA ASN A 103 13.92 -25.33 -8.21
C ASN A 103 13.19 -24.38 -7.24
N ARG A 104 13.14 -24.78 -5.97
CA ARG A 104 12.58 -23.99 -4.87
C ARG A 104 13.68 -23.15 -4.24
N GLU A 105 13.56 -21.83 -4.36
CA GLU A 105 14.34 -20.84 -3.63
C GLU A 105 13.66 -20.51 -2.29
N HIS A 106 14.44 -20.51 -1.21
CA HIS A 106 14.04 -19.94 0.08
C HIS A 106 14.54 -18.50 0.13
N VAL A 107 13.67 -17.53 -0.13
CA VAL A 107 14.06 -16.10 -0.19
C VAL A 107 14.67 -15.65 1.13
N PHE A 108 14.08 -16.02 2.26
CA PHE A 108 14.78 -16.09 3.53
C PHE A 108 15.53 -17.43 3.60
N ALA A 109 16.82 -17.42 3.24
CA ALA A 109 17.61 -18.64 3.09
C ALA A 109 17.63 -19.48 4.36
N ARG A 110 17.51 -20.81 4.21
CA ARG A 110 17.34 -21.75 5.32
C ARG A 110 18.35 -21.63 6.47
N THR A 111 19.58 -21.21 6.18
CA THR A 111 20.68 -21.14 7.15
C THR A 111 20.73 -19.82 7.94
N LEU A 112 19.90 -18.84 7.59
CA LEU A 112 19.95 -17.49 8.15
C LEU A 112 19.05 -17.27 9.39
N PRO A 113 17.85 -17.89 9.51
CA PRO A 113 17.06 -17.77 10.73
C PRO A 113 17.81 -18.33 11.93
N VAL A 114 17.43 -17.88 13.13
CA VAL A 114 18.04 -18.34 14.38
C VAL A 114 16.95 -18.87 15.33
N PRO A 115 16.82 -20.20 15.52
CA PRO A 115 17.62 -21.27 14.91
C PRO A 115 17.33 -21.46 13.41
N ASP A 116 18.27 -22.08 12.69
CA ASP A 116 18.14 -22.35 11.26
C ASP A 116 16.95 -23.27 10.94
N MET A 117 16.54 -23.34 9.68
CA MET A 117 15.42 -24.18 9.25
C MET A 117 15.79 -25.67 9.15
N GLY A 118 17.06 -26.04 9.29
CA GLY A 118 17.57 -27.38 9.15
C GLY A 118 17.47 -27.94 7.73
N ASN A 119 17.61 -29.25 7.61
CA ASN A 119 17.36 -29.99 6.37
C ASN A 119 15.88 -30.19 6.12
N VAL A 120 15.43 -29.86 4.90
CA VAL A 120 14.04 -30.03 4.48
C VAL A 120 13.94 -31.18 3.48
N ASN A 121 12.87 -31.95 3.59
CA ASN A 121 12.46 -32.98 2.64
C ASN A 121 10.97 -32.82 2.35
N ASN A 122 10.40 -33.60 1.43
CA ASN A 122 9.00 -33.41 1.03
C ASN A 122 8.00 -33.57 2.19
N SER A 123 8.34 -34.25 3.29
CA SER A 123 7.47 -34.37 4.47
C SER A 123 7.66 -33.25 5.50
N THR A 124 8.62 -32.35 5.32
CA THR A 124 8.86 -31.24 6.24
C THR A 124 7.68 -30.27 6.24
N THR A 125 7.25 -29.84 7.42
CA THR A 125 6.20 -28.82 7.63
C THR A 125 6.79 -27.58 8.33
N GLY A 126 5.97 -26.55 8.54
CA GLY A 126 6.37 -25.34 9.27
C GLY A 126 7.28 -24.43 8.45
N ILE A 127 8.21 -23.72 9.11
CA ILE A 127 9.04 -22.65 8.50
C ILE A 127 9.81 -23.08 7.24
N GLY A 128 10.29 -24.33 7.19
CA GLY A 128 11.00 -24.84 6.02
C GLY A 128 10.09 -25.11 4.81
N ALA A 129 8.78 -25.17 5.04
CA ALA A 129 7.75 -25.48 4.05
C ALA A 129 6.75 -24.32 3.84
N ASP A 130 6.97 -23.16 4.45
CA ASP A 130 6.08 -22.02 4.29
C ASP A 130 6.14 -21.52 2.83
N PRO A 131 5.03 -21.65 2.07
CA PRO A 131 5.03 -21.27 0.68
C PRO A 131 5.21 -19.76 0.48
N ASN A 132 4.89 -18.90 1.44
CA ASN A 132 5.15 -17.46 1.28
C ASN A 132 6.64 -17.13 1.19
N ASN A 133 7.53 -18.03 1.63
CA ASN A 133 8.99 -17.88 1.52
C ASN A 133 9.61 -18.63 0.33
N LEU A 134 8.81 -19.43 -0.38
CA LEU A 134 9.27 -20.32 -1.45
C LEU A 134 8.90 -19.78 -2.82
N ARG A 135 9.89 -19.67 -3.69
CA ARG A 135 9.74 -19.16 -5.06
C ARG A 135 10.39 -20.10 -6.06
N ALA A 136 9.87 -20.16 -7.27
CA ALA A 136 10.57 -20.74 -8.40
C ALA A 136 11.80 -19.89 -8.72
N SER A 137 12.96 -20.51 -8.90
CA SER A 137 14.18 -19.84 -9.35
C SER A 137 14.96 -20.80 -10.24
N ASP A 138 15.69 -20.27 -11.23
CA ASP A 138 16.64 -21.10 -11.97
C ASP A 138 17.63 -21.76 -10.99
N GLN A 139 17.92 -23.03 -11.19
CA GLN A 139 18.74 -23.81 -10.27
C GLN A 139 20.14 -23.21 -10.07
N GLN A 140 20.77 -22.72 -11.14
CA GLN A 140 22.09 -22.11 -11.06
C GLN A 140 22.02 -20.72 -10.46
N MET A 141 20.98 -19.94 -10.79
CA MET A 141 20.78 -18.61 -10.20
C MET A 141 20.56 -18.70 -8.68
N ASN A 142 19.74 -19.66 -8.26
CA ASN A 142 19.53 -19.97 -6.84
C ASN A 142 20.86 -20.33 -6.15
N ASN A 143 21.67 -21.22 -6.75
CA ASN A 143 23.00 -21.54 -6.22
C ASN A 143 23.93 -20.32 -6.15
N ASN A 144 23.87 -19.43 -7.16
CA ASN A 144 24.64 -18.20 -7.21
C ASN A 144 24.23 -17.24 -6.09
N ARG A 145 22.94 -17.17 -5.73
CA ARG A 145 22.47 -16.42 -4.57
C ARG A 145 22.94 -17.09 -3.28
N GLY A 146 22.67 -18.39 -3.11
CA GLY A 146 23.03 -19.17 -1.92
C GLY A 146 22.39 -18.62 -0.64
N SER A 147 23.20 -18.36 0.39
CA SER A 147 22.74 -17.69 1.63
C SER A 147 23.26 -16.27 1.77
N LYS A 148 23.60 -15.61 0.65
CA LYS A 148 24.07 -14.21 0.69
C LYS A 148 22.97 -13.30 1.21
N LEU A 149 23.38 -12.31 2.01
CA LEU A 149 22.47 -11.27 2.49
C LEU A 149 22.06 -10.37 1.32
N PHE A 150 20.83 -9.88 1.37
CA PHE A 150 20.36 -8.87 0.44
C PHE A 150 20.98 -7.51 0.75
N GLN A 151 21.34 -6.77 -0.27
CA GLN A 151 21.89 -5.42 -0.16
C GLN A 151 21.41 -4.57 -1.33
N ASN A 152 21.29 -3.25 -1.11
CA ASN A 152 21.01 -2.27 -2.17
C ASN A 152 21.95 -2.40 -3.37
N GLY A 153 21.34 -2.26 -4.55
CA GLY A 153 21.96 -2.32 -5.88
C GLY A 153 21.02 -1.70 -6.92
N SER A 154 21.29 -1.92 -8.20
CA SER A 154 20.48 -1.40 -9.31
C SER A 154 20.60 -2.32 -10.53
N GLY A 155 19.58 -2.33 -11.37
CA GLY A 155 19.55 -3.16 -12.57
C GLY A 155 19.12 -4.59 -12.27
N THR A 156 19.87 -5.56 -12.79
CA THR A 156 19.52 -6.97 -12.75
C THR A 156 20.06 -7.68 -11.50
N ALA A 157 19.58 -8.89 -11.23
CA ALA A 157 20.00 -9.64 -10.05
C ALA A 157 21.47 -10.05 -10.12
N GLY A 158 22.16 -10.04 -8.98
CA GLY A 158 23.56 -10.46 -8.92
C GLY A 158 24.32 -10.04 -7.66
N ASN A 159 25.62 -10.33 -7.66
CA ASN A 159 26.53 -9.92 -6.58
C ASN A 159 26.83 -8.42 -6.66
N VAL A 160 26.78 -7.73 -5.51
CA VAL A 160 27.08 -6.28 -5.42
C VAL A 160 28.53 -5.98 -4.98
N GLY A 161 29.45 -6.90 -5.24
CA GLY A 161 30.90 -6.75 -4.95
C GLY A 161 31.31 -6.95 -3.50
N SER A 162 30.43 -6.70 -2.52
CA SER A 162 30.67 -6.94 -1.08
C SER A 162 30.53 -8.40 -0.66
N GLY A 163 30.21 -9.30 -1.60
CA GLY A 163 29.81 -10.68 -1.30
C GLY A 163 28.31 -10.83 -0.96
N ASN A 164 27.55 -9.73 -0.98
CA ASN A 164 26.09 -9.71 -0.84
C ASN A 164 25.38 -9.72 -2.20
N TRP A 165 24.06 -9.85 -2.16
CA TRP A 165 23.21 -10.04 -3.34
C TRP A 165 22.20 -8.91 -3.52
N TYR A 166 22.03 -8.45 -4.75
CA TYR A 166 20.90 -7.61 -5.15
C TYR A 166 19.89 -8.49 -5.91
N PRO A 167 18.59 -8.50 -5.53
CA PRO A 167 17.61 -9.37 -6.18
C PRO A 167 17.21 -8.89 -7.59
N GLY A 168 17.58 -7.68 -7.99
CA GLY A 168 17.16 -7.05 -9.24
C GLY A 168 16.01 -6.07 -9.04
N ASP A 169 15.91 -5.07 -9.92
CA ASP A 169 14.92 -4.00 -9.84
C ASP A 169 13.47 -4.51 -9.91
N GLU A 170 13.25 -5.61 -10.63
CA GLU A 170 11.94 -6.27 -10.78
C GLU A 170 11.48 -7.03 -9.53
N TRP A 171 12.41 -7.48 -8.69
CA TRP A 171 12.12 -8.45 -7.62
C TRP A 171 12.28 -7.85 -6.22
N LYS A 172 12.73 -6.60 -6.10
CA LYS A 172 13.11 -6.03 -4.81
C LYS A 172 11.90 -5.84 -3.89
N GLY A 173 10.75 -5.47 -4.44
CA GLY A 173 9.47 -5.35 -3.73
C GLY A 173 8.99 -6.70 -3.24
N ASP A 174 8.96 -7.71 -4.12
CA ASP A 174 8.64 -9.10 -3.78
C ASP A 174 9.49 -9.60 -2.61
N VAL A 175 10.82 -9.47 -2.73
CA VAL A 175 11.76 -9.92 -1.69
C VAL A 175 11.49 -9.18 -0.39
N ALA A 176 11.31 -7.86 -0.43
CA ALA A 176 11.02 -7.08 0.77
C ALA A 176 9.74 -7.56 1.47
N ARG A 177 8.64 -7.76 0.73
CA ARG A 177 7.36 -8.24 1.28
C ARG A 177 7.46 -9.66 1.83
N ILE A 178 8.27 -10.53 1.23
CA ILE A 178 8.54 -11.87 1.76
C ILE A 178 9.31 -11.80 3.07
N ILE A 179 10.37 -10.96 3.15
CA ILE A 179 11.13 -10.79 4.41
C ILE A 179 10.26 -10.19 5.51
N MET A 180 9.42 -9.18 5.19
CA MET A 180 8.47 -8.59 6.13
C MET A 180 7.48 -9.62 6.65
N TYR A 181 6.94 -10.48 5.78
CA TYR A 181 6.09 -11.60 6.18
C TYR A 181 6.81 -12.58 7.08
N MET A 182 8.02 -13.03 6.71
CA MET A 182 8.78 -14.00 7.50
C MET A 182 9.10 -13.47 8.89
N TYR A 183 9.49 -12.19 8.99
CA TYR A 183 9.69 -11.54 10.28
C TYR A 183 8.39 -11.45 11.07
N THR A 184 7.31 -10.99 10.46
CA THR A 184 6.01 -10.86 11.14
C THR A 184 5.49 -12.21 11.63
N ARG A 185 5.67 -13.27 10.84
CA ARG A 185 5.18 -14.60 11.20
C ARG A 185 6.03 -15.32 12.24
N TYR A 186 7.35 -15.24 12.12
CA TYR A 186 8.29 -16.04 12.93
C TYR A 186 9.04 -15.21 13.98
N GLY A 187 8.78 -13.91 14.07
CA GLY A 187 9.35 -13.00 15.05
C GLY A 187 10.87 -13.03 15.06
N ASN A 188 11.46 -13.10 16.26
CA ASN A 188 12.91 -13.05 16.46
C ASN A 188 13.70 -14.16 15.75
N ARG A 189 13.05 -15.24 15.31
CA ARG A 189 13.71 -16.26 14.50
C ARG A 189 14.12 -15.73 13.12
N CYS A 190 13.35 -14.79 12.56
CA CYS A 190 13.55 -14.24 11.23
C CYS A 190 13.75 -12.72 11.28
N LEU A 191 14.68 -12.23 12.12
CA LEU A 191 15.00 -10.80 12.12
C LEU A 191 15.49 -10.36 10.73
N PRO A 192 15.03 -9.21 10.20
CA PRO A 192 15.46 -8.70 8.89
C PRO A 192 16.97 -8.52 8.76
N SER A 193 17.68 -8.24 9.85
CA SER A 193 19.15 -8.14 9.91
C SER A 193 19.88 -9.47 9.66
N TYR A 194 19.20 -10.61 9.75
CA TYR A 194 19.79 -11.92 9.42
C TYR A 194 19.81 -12.21 7.93
N VAL A 195 19.06 -11.46 7.12
CA VAL A 195 18.90 -11.71 5.68
C VAL A 195 19.19 -10.49 4.82
N GLY A 196 19.32 -9.30 5.42
CA GLY A 196 19.63 -8.06 4.71
C GLY A 196 20.74 -7.26 5.38
N VAL A 197 21.31 -6.34 4.61
CA VAL A 197 22.30 -5.36 5.07
C VAL A 197 21.71 -3.96 4.92
N GLY A 198 21.72 -3.20 6.01
CA GLY A 198 21.25 -1.83 6.04
C GLY A 198 21.13 -1.30 7.47
N ASN A 199 20.69 -0.05 7.58
CA ASN A 199 20.35 0.53 8.88
C ASN A 199 18.98 0.07 9.34
N LEU A 200 18.81 -0.05 10.66
CA LEU A 200 17.49 -0.23 11.26
C LEU A 200 16.63 1.03 11.06
N GLN A 201 15.33 0.84 10.94
CA GLN A 201 14.36 1.92 10.91
C GLN A 201 14.05 2.35 12.35
N GLY A 202 14.63 3.48 12.76
CA GLY A 202 14.46 4.01 14.12
C GLY A 202 14.87 3.00 15.19
N THR A 203 13.96 2.72 16.13
CA THR A 203 14.14 1.73 17.20
C THR A 203 13.57 0.35 16.86
N THR A 204 13.07 0.15 15.63
CA THR A 204 12.49 -1.13 15.20
C THR A 204 13.58 -2.12 14.80
N GLN A 205 13.21 -3.40 14.62
CA GLN A 205 14.11 -4.41 14.06
C GLN A 205 14.02 -4.50 12.51
N MET A 206 13.21 -3.66 11.87
CA MET A 206 13.09 -3.63 10.41
C MET A 206 14.25 -2.86 9.78
N LEU A 207 14.77 -3.33 8.65
CA LEU A 207 15.78 -2.61 7.88
C LEU A 207 15.12 -1.57 6.97
N GLN A 208 15.73 -0.39 6.88
CA GLN A 208 15.30 0.69 5.96
C GLN A 208 15.27 0.20 4.51
N THR A 209 16.26 -0.60 4.11
CA THR A 209 16.36 -1.18 2.76
C THR A 209 15.10 -1.91 2.33
N PHE A 210 14.48 -2.72 3.20
CA PHE A 210 13.26 -3.45 2.82
C PHE A 210 12.04 -2.53 2.76
N LEU A 211 11.96 -1.50 3.61
CA LEU A 211 10.89 -0.49 3.54
C LEU A 211 11.00 0.34 2.25
N GLU A 212 12.22 0.73 1.88
CA GLU A 212 12.51 1.43 0.63
C GLU A 212 12.14 0.59 -0.59
N TRP A 213 12.51 -0.69 -0.62
CA TRP A 213 12.17 -1.60 -1.71
C TRP A 213 10.67 -1.83 -1.83
N ASN A 214 9.97 -2.04 -0.71
CA ASN A 214 8.53 -2.21 -0.70
C ASN A 214 7.78 -0.98 -1.23
N ALA A 215 8.30 0.24 -0.98
CA ALA A 215 7.70 1.46 -1.50
C ALA A 215 8.09 1.76 -2.97
N ALA A 216 9.31 1.39 -3.37
CA ALA A 216 9.84 1.68 -4.71
C ALA A 216 9.34 0.70 -5.79
N ASP A 217 8.94 -0.51 -5.39
CA ASP A 217 8.48 -1.57 -6.28
C ASP A 217 7.08 -2.06 -5.85
N PRO A 218 6.01 -1.46 -6.43
CA PRO A 218 4.62 -1.74 -6.09
C PRO A 218 4.23 -3.20 -6.30
N VAL A 219 3.11 -3.61 -5.70
CA VAL A 219 2.60 -4.96 -5.89
C VAL A 219 2.07 -5.12 -7.31
N ASN A 220 2.36 -6.27 -7.92
CA ASN A 220 1.91 -6.60 -9.27
C ASN A 220 0.89 -7.77 -9.27
N SER A 221 0.30 -8.04 -10.45
CA SER A 221 -0.69 -9.10 -10.61
C SER A 221 -0.16 -10.50 -10.30
N TYR A 222 1.16 -10.71 -10.47
CA TYR A 222 1.83 -11.98 -10.20
C TYR A 222 1.93 -12.26 -8.69
N GLU A 223 2.11 -11.23 -7.87
CA GLU A 223 2.00 -11.38 -6.41
C GLU A 223 0.55 -11.52 -5.93
N ASP A 224 -0.39 -10.81 -6.56
CA ASP A 224 -1.82 -10.91 -6.23
C ASP A 224 -2.36 -12.32 -6.46
N GLN A 225 -2.08 -12.92 -7.63
CA GLN A 225 -2.51 -14.29 -7.93
C GLN A 225 -1.94 -15.30 -6.93
N ARG A 226 -0.68 -15.11 -6.52
CA ARG A 226 -0.01 -15.96 -5.53
C ARG A 226 -0.74 -15.90 -4.21
N ASN A 227 -0.97 -14.69 -3.72
CA ASN A 227 -1.56 -14.49 -2.41
C ASN A 227 -2.99 -15.04 -2.35
N ASN A 228 -3.74 -14.86 -3.44
CA ASN A 228 -5.08 -15.43 -3.61
C ASN A 228 -5.07 -16.96 -3.64
N PHE A 229 -4.13 -17.57 -4.35
CA PHE A 229 -4.02 -19.03 -4.41
C PHE A 229 -3.64 -19.62 -3.04
N LEU A 230 -2.69 -19.00 -2.34
CA LEU A 230 -2.22 -19.45 -1.03
C LEU A 230 -3.28 -19.34 0.08
N GLU A 231 -4.20 -18.38 0.01
CA GLU A 231 -5.35 -18.35 0.90
C GLU A 231 -6.16 -19.66 0.81
N GLY A 232 -6.35 -20.20 -0.40
CA GLY A 232 -7.16 -21.40 -0.62
C GLY A 232 -6.51 -22.70 -0.13
N VAL A 233 -5.18 -22.83 -0.27
CA VAL A 233 -4.47 -24.11 -0.01
C VAL A 233 -3.66 -24.10 1.29
N TYR A 234 -3.10 -22.95 1.65
CA TYR A 234 -2.28 -22.76 2.85
C TYR A 234 -3.06 -22.06 3.97
N LEU A 235 -4.25 -21.53 3.69
CA LEU A 235 -5.12 -20.80 4.63
C LEU A 235 -4.45 -19.55 5.20
N ASN A 236 -3.52 -18.97 4.45
CA ASN A 236 -2.70 -17.87 4.88
C ASN A 236 -2.35 -16.93 3.73
N ARG A 237 -2.21 -15.65 4.06
CA ARG A 237 -1.85 -14.59 3.12
C ARG A 237 -0.67 -13.80 3.66
N ASN A 238 0.14 -13.26 2.75
CA ASN A 238 1.10 -12.21 3.05
C ASN A 238 0.37 -10.84 3.08
N PRO A 239 0.24 -10.19 4.26
CA PRO A 239 -0.47 -8.92 4.37
C PRO A 239 0.21 -7.79 3.63
N PHE A 240 1.53 -7.85 3.46
CA PHE A 240 2.30 -6.82 2.78
C PHE A 240 2.13 -6.88 1.26
N ILE A 241 1.64 -7.99 0.70
CA ILE A 241 1.15 -8.05 -0.68
C ILE A 241 -0.24 -7.42 -0.77
N ASP A 242 -1.15 -7.79 0.13
CA ASP A 242 -2.52 -7.26 0.06
C ASP A 242 -2.59 -5.74 0.31
N ASN A 243 -1.72 -5.21 1.17
CA ASN A 243 -1.51 -3.77 1.32
C ASN A 243 -0.07 -3.43 1.80
N PRO A 244 0.82 -3.00 0.89
CA PRO A 244 2.19 -2.60 1.22
C PRO A 244 2.30 -1.51 2.29
N ALA A 245 1.31 -0.60 2.38
CA ALA A 245 1.29 0.47 3.38
C ALA A 245 1.27 -0.03 4.82
N LEU A 246 0.85 -1.28 5.09
CA LEU A 246 0.93 -1.87 6.43
C LEU A 246 2.35 -1.86 6.99
N ALA A 247 3.36 -2.03 6.13
CA ALA A 247 4.76 -1.94 6.55
C ALA A 247 5.10 -0.53 7.05
N THR A 248 4.64 0.51 6.35
CA THR A 248 4.81 1.91 6.75
C THR A 248 4.08 2.21 8.06
N VAL A 249 2.89 1.67 8.27
CA VAL A 249 2.11 1.88 9.51
C VAL A 249 2.77 1.20 10.72
N ILE A 250 3.40 0.05 10.52
CA ILE A 250 4.03 -0.73 11.60
C ILE A 250 5.42 -0.18 11.94
N TRP A 251 6.26 0.04 10.94
CA TRP A 251 7.68 0.36 11.15
C TRP A 251 8.08 1.78 10.75
N GLY A 252 7.23 2.51 10.02
CA GLY A 252 7.56 3.80 9.40
C GLY A 252 8.30 3.63 8.07
N GLY A 253 9.11 4.62 7.71
CA GLY A 253 9.83 4.65 6.43
C GLY A 253 9.05 5.37 5.32
N PRO A 254 9.46 5.21 4.05
CA PRO A 254 8.73 5.78 2.92
C PRO A 254 7.29 5.27 2.85
N GLN A 255 6.40 6.10 2.30
CA GLN A 255 5.02 5.72 2.04
C GLN A 255 4.98 4.67 0.93
N ALA A 256 4.62 3.43 1.27
CA ALA A 256 4.33 2.40 0.29
C ALA A 256 2.90 2.54 -0.26
N GLU A 257 2.59 1.82 -1.34
CA GLU A 257 1.27 1.81 -1.96
C GLU A 257 0.19 1.44 -0.93
N ASP A 258 -0.83 2.31 -0.79
CA ASP A 258 -2.01 2.03 0.04
C ASP A 258 -3.17 1.55 -0.82
N ARG A 259 -3.40 0.24 -0.80
CA ARG A 259 -4.42 -0.43 -1.61
C ARG A 259 -5.81 -0.42 -0.97
N TRP A 260 -5.91 -0.05 0.30
CA TRP A 260 -7.17 -0.09 1.07
C TRP A 260 -7.66 1.28 1.52
N GLY A 261 -6.86 2.33 1.31
CA GLY A 261 -7.17 3.68 1.76
C GLY A 261 -7.07 3.85 3.28
N ILE A 262 -6.32 2.98 3.98
CA ILE A 262 -6.13 3.08 5.44
C ILE A 262 -5.36 4.34 5.85
N LEU A 263 -4.58 4.91 4.93
CA LEU A 263 -3.84 6.15 5.10
C LEU A 263 -4.48 7.32 4.34
N SER A 264 -5.62 7.09 3.69
CA SER A 264 -6.37 8.17 3.05
C SER A 264 -6.95 9.08 4.12
N THR A 265 -6.51 10.34 4.13
CA THR A 265 -7.29 11.39 4.77
C THR A 265 -8.54 11.64 3.91
N ILE A 266 -9.68 11.89 4.53
CA ILE A 266 -10.81 12.48 3.81
C ILE A 266 -10.27 13.77 3.18
N ASP A 267 -10.18 13.80 1.85
CA ASP A 267 -10.01 15.06 1.11
C ASP A 267 -11.29 15.85 1.34
N ILE A 268 -11.35 16.59 2.44
CA ILE A 268 -12.36 17.62 2.64
C ILE A 268 -11.99 18.67 1.60
N THR A 269 -12.56 18.58 0.41
CA THR A 269 -12.49 19.66 -0.57
C THR A 269 -12.94 20.92 0.17
N PRO A 270 -12.04 21.88 0.43
CA PRO A 270 -12.39 23.00 1.27
C PRO A 270 -13.54 23.75 0.61
N PRO A 271 -14.50 24.29 1.38
CA PRO A 271 -15.61 25.05 0.81
C PRO A 271 -15.07 26.11 -0.15
N SER A 272 -15.57 26.10 -1.38
CA SER A 272 -15.21 27.09 -2.39
C SER A 272 -16.25 28.21 -2.34
N PHE A 273 -15.76 29.45 -2.43
CA PHE A 273 -16.60 30.64 -2.40
C PHE A 273 -16.28 31.54 -3.59
N VAL A 274 -17.28 31.81 -4.40
CA VAL A 274 -17.19 32.74 -5.52
C VAL A 274 -18.03 33.97 -5.19
N LEU A 275 -17.40 35.15 -5.31
CA LEU A 275 -18.04 36.44 -5.06
C LEU A 275 -18.10 37.21 -6.38
N TYR A 276 -19.29 37.57 -6.83
CA TYR A 276 -19.53 38.30 -8.08
C TYR A 276 -20.78 39.19 -8.02
N PRO A 277 -20.88 40.26 -8.82
CA PRO A 277 -19.79 40.88 -9.57
C PRO A 277 -18.85 41.66 -8.63
N ASN A 278 -17.57 41.75 -9.02
CA ASN A 278 -16.59 42.63 -8.39
C ASN A 278 -15.81 43.34 -9.51
N PRO A 279 -16.06 44.63 -9.77
CA PRO A 279 -16.83 45.58 -8.96
C PRO A 279 -18.35 45.36 -9.00
N THR A 280 -19.07 45.71 -7.92
CA THR A 280 -20.55 45.72 -7.90
C THR A 280 -21.10 47.10 -8.25
N LEU A 281 -22.17 47.12 -9.07
CA LEU A 281 -22.79 48.33 -9.61
C LEU A 281 -24.18 48.62 -8.99
N SER A 282 -24.72 47.71 -8.19
CA SER A 282 -26.12 47.74 -7.75
C SER A 282 -26.33 47.50 -6.26
N ASN A 283 -25.31 47.70 -5.41
CA ASN A 283 -25.36 47.34 -3.98
C ASN A 283 -25.80 45.87 -3.74
N GLU A 284 -25.49 45.00 -4.71
CA GLU A 284 -25.82 43.58 -4.67
C GLU A 284 -24.59 42.75 -4.99
N ILE A 285 -24.38 41.69 -4.21
CA ILE A 285 -23.28 40.75 -4.40
C ILE A 285 -23.82 39.34 -4.29
N SER A 286 -23.50 38.50 -5.26
CA SER A 286 -23.77 37.08 -5.20
C SER A 286 -22.59 36.31 -4.61
N ILE A 287 -22.90 35.47 -3.63
CA ILE A 287 -21.95 34.55 -3.00
C ILE A 287 -22.43 33.14 -3.31
N THR A 288 -21.69 32.47 -4.19
CA THR A 288 -21.89 31.03 -4.41
C THR A 288 -20.94 30.27 -3.51
N SER A 289 -21.48 29.34 -2.73
CA SER A 289 -20.75 28.53 -1.77
C SER A 289 -21.10 27.05 -1.93
N THR A 290 -20.13 26.17 -1.75
CA THR A 290 -20.36 24.72 -1.64
C THR A 290 -20.69 24.26 -0.22
N ALA A 291 -20.73 25.19 0.76
CA ALA A 291 -21.11 24.96 2.15
C ALA A 291 -22.07 26.05 2.67
N THR A 292 -22.71 25.81 3.82
CA THR A 292 -23.53 26.81 4.50
C THR A 292 -22.69 28.00 4.95
N ILE A 293 -23.22 29.22 4.78
CA ILE A 293 -22.57 30.46 5.19
C ILE A 293 -23.11 30.87 6.55
N ASP A 294 -22.24 30.95 7.55
CA ASP A 294 -22.63 31.34 8.90
C ASP A 294 -22.66 32.85 9.10
N ALA A 295 -21.73 33.56 8.47
CA ALA A 295 -21.68 35.01 8.51
C ALA A 295 -20.94 35.63 7.32
N VAL A 296 -21.29 36.87 6.99
CA VAL A 296 -20.56 37.71 6.03
C VAL A 296 -20.33 39.08 6.67
N VAL A 297 -19.07 39.50 6.76
CA VAL A 297 -18.67 40.75 7.42
C VAL A 297 -17.88 41.61 6.44
N PHE A 298 -18.29 42.86 6.28
CA PHE A 298 -17.61 43.87 5.48
C PHE A 298 -16.80 44.77 6.40
N TYR A 299 -15.51 44.92 6.10
CA TYR A 299 -14.61 45.86 6.74
C TYR A 299 -14.25 46.98 5.77
N ASP A 300 -14.18 48.21 6.27
CA ASP A 300 -13.51 49.28 5.53
C ASP A 300 -11.98 49.10 5.54
N MET A 301 -11.28 49.97 4.82
CA MET A 301 -9.81 49.93 4.74
C MET A 301 -9.11 50.27 6.07
N MET A 302 -9.83 50.79 7.07
CA MET A 302 -9.33 51.03 8.42
C MET A 302 -9.61 49.84 9.36
N GLY A 303 -10.24 48.77 8.86
CA GLY A 303 -10.58 47.57 9.63
C GLY A 303 -11.85 47.70 10.47
N ARG A 304 -12.65 48.75 10.28
CA ARG A 304 -13.93 48.92 10.98
C ARG A 304 -15.02 48.11 10.28
N ILE A 305 -15.90 47.48 11.06
CA ILE A 305 -17.06 46.76 10.52
C ILE A 305 -18.06 47.76 9.96
N VAL A 306 -18.46 47.54 8.72
CA VAL A 306 -19.41 48.37 7.95
C VAL A 306 -20.75 47.67 7.80
N LEU A 307 -20.72 46.35 7.62
CA LEU A 307 -21.90 45.50 7.53
C LEU A 307 -21.58 44.13 8.11
N GLU A 308 -22.51 43.55 8.84
CA GLU A 308 -22.45 42.17 9.33
C GLU A 308 -23.79 41.48 9.06
N LEU A 309 -23.73 40.34 8.39
CA LEU A 309 -24.88 39.49 8.07
C LEU A 309 -24.67 38.14 8.75
N VAL A 310 -25.55 37.77 9.66
CA VAL A 310 -25.51 36.49 10.38
C VAL A 310 -26.54 35.55 9.76
N GLN A 311 -26.12 34.33 9.41
CA GLN A 311 -26.93 33.30 8.74
C GLN A 311 -27.75 33.87 7.56
N PRO A 312 -27.09 34.52 6.57
CA PRO A 312 -27.79 35.19 5.50
C PRO A 312 -28.64 34.20 4.69
N THR A 313 -29.93 34.50 4.55
CA THR A 313 -30.80 33.77 3.62
C THR A 313 -30.47 34.23 2.20
N THR A 314 -30.05 33.29 1.35
CA THR A 314 -29.76 33.58 -0.05
C THR A 314 -31.02 33.30 -0.87
N SER A 315 -31.41 34.26 -1.70
CA SER A 315 -32.34 34.03 -2.81
C SER A 315 -31.48 33.94 -4.08
N ASN A 316 -31.52 32.80 -4.78
CA ASN A 316 -30.69 32.56 -5.98
C ASN A 316 -29.17 32.81 -5.80
N ASN A 317 -28.59 32.47 -4.64
CA ASN A 317 -27.18 32.73 -4.30
C ASN A 317 -26.76 34.22 -4.28
N THR A 318 -27.74 35.13 -4.20
CA THR A 318 -27.51 36.58 -4.07
C THR A 318 -27.70 37.06 -2.63
N ILE A 319 -26.80 37.94 -2.18
CA ILE A 319 -26.86 38.63 -0.90
C ILE A 319 -26.95 40.14 -1.17
N HIS A 320 -28.00 40.77 -0.64
CA HIS A 320 -28.15 42.22 -0.69
C HIS A 320 -27.27 42.85 0.39
N ILE A 321 -26.37 43.74 -0.01
CA ILE A 321 -25.38 44.36 0.90
C ILE A 321 -25.82 45.73 1.42
N GLY A 322 -27.09 46.12 1.21
CA GLY A 322 -27.63 47.40 1.65
C GLY A 322 -26.92 48.61 1.04
N ASP A 323 -27.28 49.82 1.48
CA ASP A 323 -26.69 51.07 0.96
C ASP A 323 -25.36 51.39 1.65
N ILE A 324 -24.35 50.55 1.43
CA ILE A 324 -22.98 50.86 1.84
C ILE A 324 -22.34 51.86 0.87
N PRO A 325 -21.55 52.84 1.35
CA PRO A 325 -20.92 53.84 0.48
C PRO A 325 -20.02 53.25 -0.61
N ASN A 326 -19.76 54.03 -1.66
CA ASN A 326 -18.86 53.59 -2.72
C ASN A 326 -17.42 53.57 -2.19
N GLY A 327 -16.70 52.49 -2.47
CA GLY A 327 -15.35 52.30 -1.94
C GLY A 327 -14.84 50.87 -1.96
N PHE A 328 -13.63 50.70 -1.44
CA PHE A 328 -13.01 49.40 -1.26
C PHE A 328 -13.33 48.82 0.11
N TYR A 329 -13.73 47.55 0.10
CA TYR A 329 -14.05 46.78 1.30
C TYR A 329 -13.31 45.46 1.32
N LEU A 330 -12.99 44.97 2.52
CA LEU A 330 -12.60 43.58 2.75
C LEU A 330 -13.81 42.81 3.24
N VAL A 331 -14.23 41.80 2.49
CA VAL A 331 -15.37 40.94 2.81
C VAL A 331 -14.84 39.64 3.36
N LYS A 332 -15.16 39.36 4.62
CA LYS A 332 -14.85 38.09 5.28
C LYS A 332 -16.10 37.23 5.34
N ILE A 333 -16.03 36.04 4.76
CA ILE A 333 -17.12 35.06 4.74
C ILE A 333 -16.73 33.93 5.68
N PHE A 334 -17.65 33.55 6.55
CA PHE A 334 -17.49 32.49 7.53
C PHE A 334 -18.43 31.32 7.20
N SER A 335 -17.89 30.12 7.30
CA SER A 335 -18.60 28.84 7.33
C SER A 335 -18.06 28.03 8.50
N GLU A 336 -18.76 26.96 8.87
CA GLU A 336 -18.56 26.21 10.11
C GLU A 336 -17.09 25.84 10.37
N THR A 337 -16.34 25.54 9.30
CA THR A 337 -14.95 25.07 9.35
C THR A 337 -13.93 26.03 8.74
N LYS A 338 -14.34 27.16 8.16
CA LYS A 338 -13.43 28.03 7.38
C LYS A 338 -13.88 29.48 7.33
N SER A 339 -12.92 30.40 7.21
CA SER A 339 -13.20 31.77 6.76
C SER A 339 -12.34 32.14 5.56
N ILE A 340 -12.88 32.97 4.67
CA ILE A 340 -12.14 33.56 3.55
C ILE A 340 -12.29 35.07 3.56
N THR A 341 -11.29 35.78 3.04
CA THR A 341 -11.34 37.25 2.88
C THR A 341 -11.14 37.60 1.42
N LYS A 342 -12.01 38.45 0.84
CA LYS A 342 -11.86 38.99 -0.50
C LYS A 342 -12.00 40.50 -0.52
N LYS A 343 -11.22 41.18 -1.37
CA LYS A 343 -11.37 42.61 -1.61
C LYS A 343 -12.49 42.83 -2.62
N VAL A 344 -13.41 43.73 -2.32
CA VAL A 344 -14.55 44.09 -3.16
C VAL A 344 -14.54 45.61 -3.40
N LEU A 345 -14.84 46.01 -4.63
CA LEU A 345 -15.11 47.39 -4.99
C LEU A 345 -16.62 47.59 -5.17
N VAL A 346 -17.20 48.53 -4.41
CA VAL A 346 -18.59 48.99 -4.54
C VAL A 346 -18.55 50.34 -5.27
N ASN A 347 -19.21 50.43 -6.43
CA ASN A 347 -19.13 51.58 -7.34
C ASN A 347 -20.35 52.47 -7.32
#